data_AF-A0A7L5SMA0-F1
#
_entry.id   AF-A0A7L5SMA0-F1
#
_cell.length_a   1.000
_cell.length_b   1.000
_cell.length_c   1.000
_cell.angle_alpha   90.00
_cell.angle_beta   90.00
_cell.angle_gamma   90.00
#
_symmetry.space_group_name_H-M   'P 1'
#
loop_
_entity.id
_entity.type
_entity.pdbx_description
1 polymer ?
#
loop_
_entity_poly.entity_id
_entity_poly.type
_entity_poly.pdbx_seq_one_letter_code
_entity_poly.pdbx_strand_id
1 'polypeptide(L)'
;MHSTSTPAAGDLAWDGSPKHRCPPRFLRVAPDSPTRLLRIAQQGRCTACGNRIEWYERTGGHNPVPLHPHELPTAAVPPHQRWHINSGLAHPAGDGSPWCRVRHRALCPATPAPPGNSLLDSLRRSLALNTRRLHDTGRFTPPPRPDPPPTNPPTPDARPVVQLLYLRYLAPGPLEHIPCVAQTRNRHRCPHPILAPDALPGTWTLAPLHPDHNPGHLPLPELWLALYDLTHLPYSEQLRWRAQRCTTHATTPDAADIARTSWEPFNPHTHHQHIQHHLPGPPPPTHSGSR
;
A
#
# COMPACT_ATOMS: atom_id res chain seq x y z
N MET A 1 1.65 44.03 14.45
CA MET A 1 2.75 43.40 15.21
C MET A 1 2.62 41.90 15.03
N HIS A 2 3.39 41.30 14.11
CA HIS A 2 3.39 39.85 13.91
C HIS A 2 4.50 39.24 14.76
N SER A 3 4.11 38.47 15.77
CA SER A 3 5.03 37.67 16.59
C SER A 3 5.44 36.43 15.81
N THR A 4 6.68 36.41 15.36
CA THR A 4 7.31 35.24 14.74
C THR A 4 7.64 34.22 15.84
N SER A 5 6.94 33.08 15.85
CA SER A 5 7.24 31.98 16.78
C SER A 5 8.46 31.20 16.28
N THR A 6 9.56 31.29 17.02
CA THR A 6 10.79 30.53 16.80
C THR A 6 10.59 29.05 17.16
N PRO A 7 10.80 28.09 16.25
CA PRO A 7 10.76 26.66 16.60
C PRO A 7 11.98 26.27 17.45
N ALA A 8 11.73 25.44 18.47
CA ALA A 8 12.74 24.97 19.42
C ALA A 8 13.84 24.13 18.74
N ALA A 9 15.09 24.37 19.13
CA ALA A 9 16.34 23.91 18.51
C ALA A 9 16.59 22.36 18.48
N GLY A 10 15.59 21.52 18.80
CA GLY A 10 15.73 20.07 18.83
C GLY A 10 15.46 19.36 17.49
N ASP A 11 14.62 19.94 16.63
CA ASP A 11 14.05 19.27 15.46
C ASP A 11 14.70 19.65 14.11
N LEU A 12 15.71 20.51 14.14
CA LEU A 12 16.45 20.93 12.96
C LEU A 12 17.77 20.16 12.85
N ALA A 13 18.12 19.75 11.64
CA ALA A 13 19.48 19.33 11.32
C ALA A 13 20.42 20.55 11.44
N TRP A 14 21.74 20.31 11.45
CA TRP A 14 22.73 21.39 11.65
C TRP A 14 22.67 22.48 10.56
N ASP A 15 22.07 22.17 9.42
CA ASP A 15 21.82 23.06 8.29
C ASP A 15 20.44 23.78 8.34
N GLY A 16 19.65 23.60 9.39
CA GLY A 16 18.32 24.21 9.51
C GLY A 16 17.20 23.47 8.76
N SER A 17 17.47 22.31 8.17
CA SER A 17 16.46 21.47 7.51
C SER A 17 15.65 20.66 8.55
N PRO A 18 14.34 20.41 8.33
CA PRO A 18 13.57 19.50 9.17
C PRO A 18 14.21 18.10 9.19
N LYS A 19 14.49 17.55 10.37
CA LYS A 19 15.03 16.18 10.46
C LYS A 19 14.04 15.19 9.87
N HIS A 20 14.40 14.56 8.75
CA HIS A 20 13.72 13.34 8.29
C HIS A 20 13.83 12.29 9.41
N ARG A 21 12.70 11.94 10.03
CA ARG A 21 12.62 10.79 10.93
C ARG A 21 12.80 9.54 10.09
N CYS A 22 14.05 9.11 9.93
CA CYS A 22 14.34 7.80 9.38
C CYS A 22 13.56 6.75 10.18
N PRO A 23 12.89 5.79 9.52
CA PRO A 23 12.31 4.67 10.24
C PRO A 23 13.43 3.97 11.03
N PRO A 24 13.18 3.59 12.29
CA PRO A 24 14.19 2.92 13.10
C PRO A 24 14.66 1.68 12.36
N ARG A 25 15.98 1.52 12.22
CA ARG A 25 16.56 0.29 11.68
C ARG A 25 16.16 -0.86 12.60
N PHE A 26 15.28 -1.72 12.13
CA PHE A 26 14.98 -2.98 12.80
C PHE A 26 16.22 -3.87 12.68
N LEU A 27 17.08 -3.83 13.70
CA LEU A 27 18.15 -4.81 13.83
C LEU A 27 17.50 -6.19 14.01
N ARG A 28 17.42 -6.98 12.95
CA ARG A 28 16.91 -8.35 12.97
C ARG A 28 17.97 -9.24 13.60
N VAL A 29 17.71 -9.79 14.78
CA VAL A 29 18.54 -10.85 15.36
C VAL A 29 17.91 -12.16 14.93
N ALA A 30 18.72 -13.09 14.40
CA ALA A 30 18.23 -14.38 13.98
C ALA A 30 17.61 -15.15 15.18
N PRO A 31 16.49 -15.87 14.98
CA PRO A 31 15.73 -16.50 16.07
C PRO A 31 16.52 -17.56 16.86
N ASP A 32 17.66 -18.00 16.33
CA ASP A 32 18.59 -19.00 16.84
C ASP A 32 19.86 -18.40 17.48
N SER A 33 19.97 -17.07 17.58
CA SER A 33 21.20 -16.43 18.06
C SER A 33 21.43 -16.62 19.57
N PRO A 34 22.59 -17.14 20.00
CA PRO A 34 22.91 -17.39 21.41
C PRO A 34 23.26 -16.12 22.21
N THR A 35 23.49 -14.97 21.56
CA THR A 35 23.74 -13.67 22.21
C THR A 35 22.43 -12.93 22.51
N ARG A 36 21.48 -13.66 23.08
CA ARG A 36 20.11 -13.25 23.36
C ARG A 36 20.05 -12.27 24.54
N LEU A 37 20.58 -11.07 24.37
CA LEU A 37 20.11 -9.93 25.17
C LEU A 37 18.67 -9.69 24.76
N LEU A 38 17.75 -10.27 25.55
CA LEU A 38 16.30 -10.16 25.45
C LEU A 38 15.96 -8.73 25.08
N ARG A 39 15.47 -8.50 23.86
CA ARG A 39 14.94 -7.18 23.54
C ARG A 39 13.66 -7.00 24.34
N ILE A 40 13.78 -6.17 25.36
CA ILE A 40 12.67 -5.39 25.90
C ILE A 40 12.01 -4.70 24.71
N ALA A 41 10.69 -4.63 24.73
CA ALA A 41 9.87 -4.07 23.67
C ALA A 41 10.48 -2.80 23.07
N GLN A 42 10.53 -2.72 21.74
CA GLN A 42 11.02 -1.48 21.12
C GLN A 42 9.95 -0.40 21.33
N GLN A 43 10.27 0.59 22.17
CA GLN A 43 9.39 1.72 22.41
C GLN A 43 9.29 2.58 21.15
N GLY A 44 8.07 2.96 20.80
CA GLY A 44 7.77 3.83 19.68
C GLY A 44 6.59 4.75 19.98
N ARG A 45 6.23 5.54 18.97
CA ARG A 45 5.01 6.34 18.97
C ARG A 45 4.16 5.99 17.77
N CYS A 46 2.84 5.98 17.96
CA CYS A 46 1.92 5.84 16.85
C CYS A 46 2.00 7.06 15.94
N THR A 47 2.17 6.85 14.65
CA THR A 47 2.19 7.93 13.64
C THR A 47 0.84 8.63 13.50
N ALA A 48 -0.27 7.93 13.77
CA ALA A 48 -1.61 8.47 13.62
C ALA A 48 -2.11 9.25 14.87
N CYS A 49 -1.68 8.90 16.08
CA CYS A 49 -2.18 9.54 17.31
C CYS A 49 -1.11 10.03 18.29
N GLY A 50 0.17 9.81 18.01
CA GLY A 50 1.30 10.27 18.84
C GLY A 50 1.51 9.54 20.17
N ASN A 51 0.57 8.67 20.57
CA ASN A 51 0.65 7.89 21.81
C ASN A 51 1.78 6.86 21.78
N ARG A 52 2.27 6.49 22.97
CA ARG A 52 3.34 5.49 23.14
C ARG A 52 2.85 4.10 22.77
N ILE A 53 3.70 3.36 22.06
CA ILE A 53 3.47 1.97 21.65
C ILE A 53 4.74 1.15 21.90
N GLU A 54 4.56 -0.16 22.03
CA GLU A 54 5.64 -1.11 22.19
C GLU A 54 5.58 -2.13 21.04
N TRP A 55 6.68 -2.28 20.31
CA TRP A 55 6.79 -3.21 19.19
C TRP A 55 7.38 -4.54 19.66
N TYR A 56 6.69 -5.62 19.32
CA TYR A 56 7.10 -6.99 19.61
C TYR A 56 7.13 -7.82 18.35
N GLU A 57 8.08 -8.75 18.24
CA GLU A 57 8.09 -9.74 17.17
C GLU A 57 6.97 -10.77 17.40
N ARG A 58 6.37 -11.28 16.32
CA ARG A 58 5.26 -12.23 16.40
C ARG A 58 5.77 -13.66 16.22
N THR A 59 5.19 -14.60 16.96
CA THR A 59 5.43 -16.02 16.69
C THR A 59 4.86 -16.44 15.33
N GLY A 60 5.76 -16.80 14.41
CA GLY A 60 5.41 -17.29 13.07
C GLY A 60 5.23 -16.21 11.99
N GLY A 61 5.73 -14.99 12.18
CA GLY A 61 5.66 -13.96 11.14
C GLY A 61 6.79 -12.94 11.18
N HIS A 62 7.05 -12.30 10.03
CA HIS A 62 8.16 -11.34 9.88
C HIS A 62 7.82 -9.90 10.28
N ASN A 63 6.56 -9.61 10.62
CA ASN A 63 6.10 -8.25 10.91
C ASN A 63 5.88 -8.06 12.42
N PRO A 64 6.54 -7.06 13.05
CA PRO A 64 6.32 -6.77 14.44
C PRO A 64 4.90 -6.21 14.67
N VAL A 65 4.34 -6.50 15.84
CA VAL A 65 3.01 -6.05 16.24
C VAL A 65 3.13 -4.88 17.23
N PRO A 66 2.43 -3.75 17.01
CA PRO A 66 2.40 -2.65 17.96
C PRO A 66 1.35 -2.94 19.04
N LEU A 67 1.83 -3.14 20.27
CA LEU A 67 1.00 -3.35 21.46
C LEU A 67 0.95 -2.08 22.31
N HIS A 68 -0.12 -1.97 23.09
CA HIS A 68 -0.23 -0.94 24.11
C HIS A 68 0.74 -1.24 25.27
N PRO A 69 1.44 -0.24 25.83
CA PRO A 69 2.44 -0.45 26.88
C PRO A 69 1.90 -0.94 28.23
N HIS A 70 0.59 -0.85 28.46
CA HIS A 70 -0.02 -1.28 29.71
C HIS A 70 -0.68 -2.64 29.56
N GLU A 71 -0.50 -3.47 30.59
CA GLU A 71 -1.19 -4.75 30.78
C GLU A 71 -2.62 -4.52 31.23
N LEU A 72 -3.52 -5.34 30.70
CA LEU A 72 -4.95 -5.26 30.93
C LEU A 72 -5.46 -6.59 31.47
N PRO A 73 -6.43 -6.58 32.39
CA PRO A 73 -7.05 -7.80 32.87
C PRO A 73 -7.67 -8.59 31.72
N THR A 74 -7.27 -9.86 31.57
CA THR A 74 -7.74 -10.76 30.51
C THR A 74 -9.26 -10.85 30.48
N ALA A 75 -9.91 -10.87 31.64
CA ALA A 75 -11.38 -10.90 31.77
C ALA A 75 -12.07 -9.69 31.13
N ALA A 76 -11.40 -8.53 31.10
CA ALA A 76 -11.93 -7.27 30.59
C ALA A 76 -11.50 -6.98 29.14
N VAL A 77 -10.93 -7.96 28.41
CA VAL A 77 -10.52 -7.80 27.01
C VAL A 77 -11.17 -8.91 26.17
N PRO A 78 -11.78 -8.62 25.01
CA PRO A 78 -12.34 -9.67 24.15
C PRO A 78 -11.25 -10.64 23.66
N PRO A 79 -11.51 -11.96 23.58
CA PRO A 79 -10.50 -12.97 23.24
C PRO A 79 -9.69 -12.67 21.96
N HIS A 80 -10.35 -12.13 20.92
CA HIS A 80 -9.72 -11.79 19.64
C HIS A 80 -8.75 -10.60 19.70
N GLN A 81 -8.75 -9.82 20.80
CA GLN A 81 -7.87 -8.67 21.00
C GLN A 81 -6.73 -8.94 21.99
N ARG A 82 -6.70 -10.13 22.59
CA ARG A 82 -5.70 -10.52 23.60
C ARG A 82 -4.39 -10.93 22.94
N TRP A 83 -3.31 -10.42 23.50
CA TRP A 83 -1.94 -10.78 23.17
C TRP A 83 -1.20 -11.11 24.47
N HIS A 84 -0.44 -12.18 24.48
CA HIS A 84 0.48 -12.46 25.57
C HIS A 84 1.92 -12.38 25.07
N ILE A 85 2.85 -12.17 26.00
CA ILE A 85 4.25 -11.97 25.68
C ILE A 85 5.03 -13.04 26.41
N ASN A 86 5.66 -13.92 25.66
CA ASN A 86 6.53 -14.95 26.20
C ASN A 86 7.92 -14.81 25.59
N SER A 87 8.94 -14.69 26.44
CA SER A 87 10.34 -14.61 26.01
C SER A 87 10.61 -13.49 24.99
N GLY A 88 9.91 -12.37 25.10
CA GLY A 88 10.01 -11.22 24.19
C GLY A 88 9.24 -11.35 22.87
N LEU A 89 8.54 -12.46 22.65
CA LEU A 89 7.68 -12.70 21.49
C LEU A 89 6.21 -12.50 21.85
N ALA A 90 5.49 -11.82 20.97
CA ALA A 90 4.06 -11.60 21.08
C ALA A 90 3.27 -12.72 20.39
N HIS A 91 2.42 -13.36 21.16
CA HIS A 91 1.55 -14.45 20.72
C HIS A 91 0.09 -13.97 20.69
N PRO A 92 -0.67 -14.32 19.64
CA PRO A 92 -2.10 -14.08 19.63
C PRO A 92 -2.82 -14.99 20.65
N ALA A 93 -3.94 -14.50 21.19
CA ALA A 93 -4.73 -15.14 22.24
C ALA A 93 -4.09 -15.11 23.63
N GLY A 94 -4.85 -15.51 24.66
CA GLY A 94 -4.37 -15.60 26.03
C GLY A 94 -3.67 -16.94 26.28
N ASP A 95 -2.61 -16.92 27.07
CA ASP A 95 -1.88 -18.08 27.61
C ASP A 95 -2.50 -18.62 28.92
N GLY A 96 -3.69 -18.15 29.28
CA GLY A 96 -4.31 -18.42 30.58
C GLY A 96 -3.89 -17.44 31.69
N SER A 97 -2.98 -16.50 31.41
CA SER A 97 -2.62 -15.44 32.34
C SER A 97 -3.80 -14.52 32.67
N PRO A 98 -3.91 -14.02 33.92
CA PRO A 98 -4.88 -12.99 34.27
C PRO A 98 -4.61 -11.65 33.57
N TRP A 99 -3.45 -11.48 32.93
CA TRP A 99 -3.03 -10.26 32.24
C TRP A 99 -2.79 -10.51 30.76
N CYS A 100 -3.19 -9.54 29.94
CA CYS A 100 -2.95 -9.55 28.51
C CYS A 100 -2.58 -8.15 28.02
N ARG A 101 -2.05 -8.10 26.80
CA ARG A 101 -1.80 -6.88 26.03
C ARG A 101 -2.81 -6.77 24.90
N VAL A 102 -3.02 -5.56 24.42
CA VAL A 102 -3.93 -5.26 23.31
C VAL A 102 -3.18 -4.53 22.21
N ARG A 103 -3.53 -4.83 20.95
CA ARG A 103 -2.99 -4.11 19.79
C ARG A 103 -3.35 -2.63 19.85
N HIS A 104 -2.38 -1.77 19.60
CA HIS A 104 -2.60 -0.33 19.64
C HIS A 104 -3.69 0.13 18.66
N ARG A 105 -3.82 -0.51 17.48
CA ARG A 105 -4.86 -0.14 16.49
C ARG A 105 -6.29 -0.25 17.03
N ALA A 106 -6.56 -1.17 17.97
CA ALA A 106 -7.88 -1.31 18.61
C ALA A 106 -8.16 -0.20 19.63
N LEU A 107 -7.11 0.38 20.20
CA LEU A 107 -7.17 1.46 21.19
C LEU A 107 -6.89 2.85 20.58
N CYS A 108 -6.47 2.91 19.32
CA CYS A 108 -6.05 4.16 18.69
C CYS A 108 -7.26 5.08 18.51
N PRO A 109 -7.19 6.34 18.98
CA PRO A 109 -8.27 7.30 18.80
C PRO A 109 -8.43 7.75 17.34
N ALA A 110 -7.40 7.56 16.50
CA ALA A 110 -7.47 7.88 15.07
C ALA A 110 -8.13 6.77 14.22
N THR A 111 -8.36 5.57 14.78
CA THR A 111 -9.01 4.47 14.07
C THR A 111 -10.48 4.39 14.49
N PRO A 112 -11.45 4.46 13.55
CA PRO A 112 -12.83 4.11 13.87
C PRO A 112 -12.85 2.63 14.23
N ALA A 113 -13.28 2.30 15.45
CA ALA A 113 -13.43 0.91 15.86
C ALA A 113 -14.76 0.78 16.59
N PRO A 114 -15.44 -0.38 16.46
CA PRO A 114 -16.74 -0.62 17.08
C PRO A 114 -16.70 -0.34 18.59
N PRO A 115 -17.84 0.02 19.20
CA PRO A 115 -17.92 0.21 20.64
C PRO A 115 -17.37 -1.03 21.35
N GLY A 116 -16.38 -0.80 22.21
CA GLY A 116 -15.73 -1.87 22.95
C GLY A 116 -16.51 -2.23 24.20
N ASN A 117 -15.85 -2.92 25.12
CA ASN A 117 -16.30 -2.94 26.50
C ASN A 117 -15.88 -1.64 27.21
N SER A 118 -16.50 -1.36 28.36
CA SER A 118 -16.33 -0.11 29.11
C SER A 118 -14.86 0.23 29.43
N LEU A 119 -14.02 -0.79 29.68
CA LEU A 119 -12.59 -0.60 29.94
C LEU A 119 -11.86 -0.11 28.69
N LEU A 120 -12.01 -0.78 27.55
CA LEU A 120 -11.37 -0.36 26.30
C LEU A 120 -11.85 1.04 25.88
N ASP A 121 -13.12 1.36 26.09
CA ASP A 121 -13.66 2.70 25.81
C ASP A 121 -13.08 3.78 26.74
N SER A 122 -12.84 3.47 28.02
CA SER A 122 -12.14 4.39 28.94
C SER A 122 -10.69 4.63 28.52
N LEU A 123 -9.99 3.60 28.06
CA LEU A 123 -8.61 3.69 27.58
C LEU A 123 -8.53 4.46 26.26
N ARG A 124 -9.48 4.26 25.35
CA ARG A 124 -9.57 5.04 24.11
C ARG A 124 -9.80 6.52 24.41
N ARG A 125 -10.68 6.84 25.37
CA ARG A 125 -10.91 8.22 25.83
C ARG A 125 -9.65 8.84 26.43
N SER A 126 -8.92 8.13 27.28
CA SER A 126 -7.68 8.66 27.88
C SER A 126 -6.60 8.91 26.83
N LEU A 127 -6.44 7.99 25.85
CA LEU A 127 -5.53 8.15 24.72
C LEU A 127 -5.94 9.30 23.80
N ALA A 128 -7.24 9.52 23.57
CA ALA A 128 -7.75 10.66 22.80
C ALA A 128 -7.42 12.00 23.47
N LEU A 129 -7.63 12.10 24.79
CA LEU A 129 -7.26 13.30 25.56
C LEU A 129 -5.75 13.55 25.52
N ASN A 130 -4.93 12.49 25.60
CA ASN A 130 -3.49 12.62 25.47
C ASN A 130 -3.08 13.07 24.06
N THR A 131 -3.69 12.53 23.01
CA THR A 131 -3.45 12.99 21.62
C THR A 131 -3.79 14.46 21.46
N ARG A 132 -4.92 14.93 22.01
CA ARG A 132 -5.28 16.36 22.00
C ARG A 132 -4.23 17.21 22.71
N ARG A 133 -3.80 16.82 23.91
CA ARG A 133 -2.72 17.52 24.63
C ARG A 133 -1.40 17.55 23.84
N LEU A 134 -1.06 16.46 23.15
CA LEU A 134 0.15 16.40 22.31
C LEU A 134 0.05 17.34 21.10
N HIS A 135 -1.14 17.48 20.54
CA HIS A 135 -1.43 18.44 19.48
C HIS A 135 -1.32 19.89 19.99
N ASP A 136 -2.00 20.20 21.09
CA ASP A 136 -2.04 21.55 21.67
C ASP A 136 -0.65 22.03 22.12
N THR A 137 0.23 21.11 22.52
CA THR A 137 1.62 21.41 22.91
C THR A 137 2.62 21.40 21.74
N GLY A 138 2.16 21.21 20.51
CA GLY A 138 3.01 21.14 19.31
C GLY A 138 3.96 19.93 19.27
N ARG A 139 3.81 18.95 20.16
CA ARG A 139 4.65 17.74 20.23
C ARG A 139 4.23 16.66 19.24
N PHE A 140 3.06 16.82 18.63
CA PHE A 140 2.54 15.94 17.61
C PHE A 140 1.75 16.74 16.57
N THR A 141 2.25 16.76 15.35
CA THR A 141 1.48 17.19 14.18
C THR A 141 0.94 15.93 13.51
N PRO A 142 -0.40 15.75 13.41
CA PRO A 142 -0.96 14.62 12.70
C PRO A 142 -0.48 14.64 11.24
N PRO A 143 -0.24 13.46 10.63
CA PRO A 143 -0.03 13.42 9.19
C PRO A 143 -1.27 14.06 8.53
N PRO A 144 -1.09 14.82 7.43
CA PRO A 144 -2.22 15.34 6.68
C PRO A 144 -3.17 14.18 6.41
N ARG A 145 -4.45 14.38 6.73
CA ARG A 145 -5.49 13.39 6.43
C ARG A 145 -5.35 13.11 4.93
N PRO A 146 -5.17 11.85 4.49
CA PRO A 146 -5.21 11.56 3.07
C PRO A 146 -6.54 12.10 2.55
N ASP A 147 -6.48 12.93 1.52
CA ASP A 147 -7.67 13.47 0.88
C ASP A 147 -8.61 12.30 0.55
N PRO A 148 -9.93 12.47 0.71
CA PRO A 148 -10.87 11.48 0.16
C PRO A 148 -10.46 11.21 -1.29
N PRO A 149 -10.41 9.94 -1.73
CA PRO A 149 -9.94 9.61 -3.06
C PRO A 149 -10.69 10.50 -4.06
N PRO A 150 -9.98 11.19 -4.96
CA PRO A 150 -10.62 12.11 -5.89
C PRO A 150 -11.70 11.34 -6.65
N THR A 151 -12.94 11.85 -6.59
CA THR A 151 -14.11 11.32 -7.30
C THR A 151 -14.07 11.67 -8.80
N ASN A 152 -12.88 11.94 -9.35
CA ASN A 152 -12.71 12.34 -10.74
C ASN A 152 -12.05 11.22 -11.54
N PRO A 153 -12.55 10.92 -12.76
CA PRO A 153 -12.02 9.86 -13.59
C PRO A 153 -10.54 10.08 -13.92
N PRO A 154 -9.76 9.01 -14.12
CA PRO A 154 -8.34 9.08 -14.38
C PRO A 154 -8.04 9.98 -15.57
N THR A 155 -7.17 10.95 -15.33
CA THR A 155 -6.51 11.81 -16.33
C THR A 155 -5.86 10.94 -17.42
N PRO A 156 -5.81 11.40 -18.68
CA PRO A 156 -5.30 10.65 -19.84
C PRO A 156 -3.82 10.22 -19.79
N ASP A 157 -3.10 10.45 -18.68
CA ASP A 157 -1.74 9.95 -18.44
C ASP A 157 -1.71 8.69 -17.55
N ALA A 158 -2.86 8.05 -17.31
CA ALA A 158 -2.92 6.83 -16.52
C ALA A 158 -2.11 5.71 -17.20
N ARG A 159 -1.07 5.24 -16.51
CA ARG A 159 -0.27 4.07 -16.88
C ARG A 159 -0.88 2.83 -16.22
N PRO A 160 -1.69 2.04 -16.92
CA PRO A 160 -2.37 0.90 -16.32
C PRO A 160 -1.44 -0.27 -16.05
N VAL A 161 -1.85 -1.13 -15.12
CA VAL A 161 -1.17 -2.41 -14.85
C VAL A 161 -1.80 -3.49 -15.73
N VAL A 162 -0.96 -4.18 -16.51
CA VAL A 162 -1.34 -5.22 -17.46
C VAL A 162 -0.81 -6.55 -16.98
N GLN A 163 -1.64 -7.59 -17.01
CA GLN A 163 -1.25 -8.96 -16.72
C GLN A 163 -1.13 -9.76 -18.02
N LEU A 164 0.07 -10.22 -18.34
CA LEU A 164 0.35 -11.09 -19.49
C LEU A 164 1.41 -12.11 -19.12
N LEU A 165 1.30 -13.33 -19.65
CA LEU A 165 2.21 -14.44 -19.35
C LEU A 165 2.35 -14.68 -17.83
N TYR A 166 1.26 -14.49 -17.07
CA TYR A 166 1.20 -14.56 -15.60
C TYR A 166 2.12 -13.58 -14.85
N LEU A 167 2.65 -12.56 -15.54
CA LEU A 167 3.43 -11.48 -14.95
C LEU A 167 2.68 -10.16 -15.04
N ARG A 168 2.92 -9.27 -14.07
CA ARG A 168 2.33 -7.94 -14.03
C ARG A 168 3.33 -6.91 -14.55
N TYR A 169 2.89 -6.10 -15.50
CA TYR A 169 3.67 -5.03 -16.09
C TYR A 169 2.95 -3.70 -15.93
N LEU A 170 3.70 -2.63 -15.73
CA LEU A 170 3.22 -1.27 -15.86
C LEU A 170 3.35 -0.86 -17.35
N ALA A 171 2.24 -0.42 -17.93
CA ALA A 171 2.22 0.07 -19.30
C ALA A 171 2.97 1.41 -19.43
N PRO A 172 3.54 1.72 -20.60
CA PRO A 172 4.19 3.01 -20.84
C PRO A 172 3.19 4.19 -20.88
N GLY A 173 1.92 3.93 -21.11
CA GLY A 173 0.84 4.90 -21.19
C GLY A 173 -0.52 4.20 -21.37
N PRO A 174 -1.58 4.94 -21.71
CA PRO A 174 -2.90 4.37 -21.98
C PRO A 174 -2.83 3.31 -23.08
N LEU A 175 -3.57 2.21 -22.92
CA LEU A 175 -3.48 1.01 -23.79
C LEU A 175 -3.76 1.34 -25.26
N GLU A 176 -4.64 2.29 -25.50
CA GLU A 176 -5.09 2.75 -26.82
C GLU A 176 -3.99 3.49 -27.57
N HIS A 177 -3.00 4.03 -26.85
CA HIS A 177 -1.95 4.89 -27.37
C HIS A 177 -0.56 4.24 -27.39
N ILE A 178 -0.42 3.00 -26.92
CA ILE A 178 0.89 2.33 -26.90
C ILE A 178 1.32 2.00 -28.33
N PRO A 179 2.38 2.63 -28.88
CA PRO A 179 2.75 2.46 -30.27
C PRO A 179 3.54 1.17 -30.49
N CYS A 180 3.36 0.56 -31.65
CA CYS A 180 4.15 -0.58 -32.06
C CYS A 180 5.65 -0.24 -32.14
N VAL A 181 6.53 -1.16 -31.71
CA VAL A 181 7.99 -1.00 -31.78
C VAL A 181 8.62 -1.43 -33.10
N ALA A 182 7.84 -2.09 -33.97
CA ALA A 182 8.32 -2.58 -35.25
C ALA A 182 8.57 -1.44 -36.24
N GLN A 183 9.52 -1.68 -37.14
CA GLN A 183 9.89 -0.79 -38.22
C GLN A 183 8.97 -1.00 -39.43
N THR A 184 8.46 0.09 -39.98
CA THR A 184 7.72 0.09 -41.25
C THR A 184 8.67 -0.07 -42.45
N ARG A 185 8.13 -0.36 -43.63
CA ARG A 185 8.90 -0.37 -44.89
C ARG A 185 9.65 0.94 -45.16
N ASN A 186 9.10 2.06 -44.69
CA ASN A 186 9.72 3.39 -44.81
C ASN A 186 10.77 3.67 -43.74
N ARG A 187 11.24 2.66 -42.99
CA ARG A 187 12.23 2.75 -41.90
C ARG A 187 11.83 3.60 -40.68
N HIS A 188 10.58 4.03 -40.59
CA HIS A 188 10.05 4.75 -39.42
C HIS A 188 9.36 3.77 -38.46
N ARG A 189 9.24 4.18 -37.18
CA ARG A 189 8.44 3.44 -36.19
C ARG A 189 6.99 3.34 -36.66
N CYS A 190 6.40 2.16 -36.52
CA CYS A 190 4.99 1.97 -36.82
C CYS A 190 4.11 2.87 -35.93
N PRO A 191 3.24 3.72 -36.54
CA PRO A 191 2.35 4.59 -35.77
C PRO A 191 1.13 3.83 -35.21
N HIS A 192 0.89 2.59 -35.64
CA HIS A 192 -0.26 1.82 -35.21
C HIS A 192 -0.11 1.36 -33.75
N PRO A 193 -1.17 1.50 -32.94
CA PRO A 193 -1.16 1.00 -31.58
C PRO A 193 -1.07 -0.53 -31.52
N ILE A 194 -0.60 -1.04 -30.38
CA ILE A 194 -0.60 -2.49 -30.12
C ILE A 194 -2.02 -3.03 -29.92
N LEU A 195 -2.92 -2.20 -29.40
CA LEU A 195 -4.34 -2.46 -29.29
C LEU A 195 -5.00 -2.11 -30.63
N ALA A 196 -5.54 -3.09 -31.34
CA ALA A 196 -6.27 -2.82 -32.56
C ALA A 196 -7.62 -2.14 -32.23
N PRO A 197 -8.05 -1.11 -32.99
CA PRO A 197 -9.28 -0.36 -32.71
C PRO A 197 -10.54 -1.22 -32.60
N ASP A 198 -10.59 -2.31 -33.37
CA ASP A 198 -11.75 -3.21 -33.46
C ASP A 198 -11.57 -4.52 -32.68
N ALA A 199 -10.46 -4.68 -31.94
CA ALA A 199 -10.21 -5.87 -31.15
C ALA A 199 -10.68 -5.66 -29.70
N LEU A 200 -11.10 -6.75 -29.06
CA LEU A 200 -11.36 -6.82 -27.62
C LEU A 200 -10.28 -7.64 -26.92
N PRO A 201 -9.01 -7.22 -26.78
CA PRO A 201 -8.00 -8.09 -26.20
C PRO A 201 -7.77 -7.69 -24.76
N GLY A 202 -8.49 -8.32 -23.84
CA GLY A 202 -8.25 -8.24 -22.40
C GLY A 202 -9.43 -7.70 -21.61
N THR A 203 -9.56 -8.15 -20.37
CA THR A 203 -10.67 -7.78 -19.48
C THR A 203 -10.13 -7.01 -18.29
N TRP A 204 -10.77 -5.90 -17.96
CA TRP A 204 -10.49 -5.22 -16.71
C TRP A 204 -10.99 -6.07 -15.54
N THR A 205 -10.09 -6.46 -14.65
CA THR A 205 -10.41 -7.26 -13.46
C THR A 205 -9.79 -6.63 -12.21
N LEU A 206 -10.44 -6.85 -11.06
CA LEU A 206 -9.85 -6.53 -9.77
C LEU A 206 -9.08 -7.77 -9.28
N ALA A 207 -7.80 -7.59 -9.00
CA ALA A 207 -6.96 -8.66 -8.50
C ALA A 207 -6.22 -8.24 -7.23
N PRO A 208 -5.82 -9.20 -6.38
CA PRO A 208 -5.06 -8.89 -5.19
C PRO A 208 -3.69 -8.32 -5.56
N LEU A 209 -3.30 -7.20 -4.94
CA LEU A 209 -2.03 -6.50 -5.14
C LEU A 209 -0.83 -7.42 -4.86
N HIS A 210 -0.99 -8.37 -3.92
CA HIS A 210 -0.02 -9.40 -3.60
C HIS A 210 -0.63 -10.79 -3.87
N PRO A 211 -0.11 -11.57 -4.84
CA PRO A 211 -0.65 -12.90 -5.18
C PRO A 211 -0.48 -13.93 -4.06
N ASP A 212 0.48 -13.74 -3.15
CA ASP A 212 0.68 -14.59 -1.97
C ASP A 212 -0.34 -14.34 -0.84
N HIS A 213 -1.33 -13.48 -1.08
CA HIS A 213 -2.36 -13.19 -0.11
C HIS A 213 -3.40 -14.32 -0.08
N ASN A 214 -3.18 -15.27 0.83
CA ASN A 214 -4.10 -16.36 1.12
C ASN A 214 -5.44 -15.78 1.65
N PRO A 215 -6.62 -16.16 1.11
CA PRO A 215 -7.93 -15.59 1.46
C PRO A 215 -8.36 -15.76 2.93
N GLY A 216 -7.56 -16.44 3.77
CA GLY A 216 -7.80 -16.58 5.21
C GLY A 216 -7.29 -15.41 6.09
N HIS A 217 -6.64 -14.40 5.53
CA HIS A 217 -6.13 -13.25 6.29
C HIS A 217 -6.94 -11.98 6.00
N LEU A 218 -7.44 -11.36 7.08
CA LEU A 218 -8.24 -10.14 7.24
C LEU A 218 -8.48 -9.24 6.00
N PRO A 219 -9.70 -8.70 5.81
CA PRO A 219 -10.01 -7.79 4.71
C PRO A 219 -9.32 -6.44 4.97
N LEU A 220 -8.17 -6.21 4.33
CA LEU A 220 -7.63 -4.87 4.17
C LEU A 220 -8.30 -4.27 2.92
N PRO A 221 -9.00 -3.13 3.04
CA PRO A 221 -9.65 -2.47 1.91
C PRO A 221 -8.71 -2.06 0.76
N GLU A 222 -7.39 -1.99 1.02
CA GLU A 222 -6.34 -1.54 0.09
C GLU A 222 -5.56 -2.68 -0.60
N LEU A 223 -6.14 -3.88 -0.67
CA LEU A 223 -5.48 -5.05 -1.26
C LEU A 223 -5.78 -5.26 -2.75
N TRP A 224 -6.63 -4.45 -3.37
CA TRP A 224 -7.12 -4.71 -4.72
C TRP A 224 -6.56 -3.69 -5.71
N LEU A 225 -6.23 -4.17 -6.91
CA LEU A 225 -5.75 -3.37 -8.02
C LEU A 225 -6.59 -3.71 -9.24
N ALA A 226 -7.02 -2.69 -9.98
CA ALA A 226 -7.53 -2.84 -11.34
C ALA A 226 -6.38 -3.19 -12.28
N LEU A 227 -6.47 -4.36 -12.89
CA LEU A 227 -5.53 -4.82 -13.90
C LEU A 227 -6.25 -5.10 -15.22
N TYR A 228 -5.52 -4.93 -16.30
CA TYR A 228 -5.94 -5.36 -17.62
C TYR A 228 -5.44 -6.79 -17.86
N ASP A 229 -6.36 -7.75 -17.81
CA ASP A 229 -6.04 -9.17 -17.88
C ASP A 229 -5.99 -9.66 -19.33
N LEU A 230 -4.79 -10.00 -19.81
CA LEU A 230 -4.54 -10.62 -21.11
C LEU A 230 -4.31 -12.13 -21.00
N THR A 231 -4.35 -12.72 -19.80
CA THR A 231 -4.01 -14.14 -19.61
C THR A 231 -4.98 -15.10 -20.28
N HIS A 232 -6.22 -14.65 -20.54
CA HIS A 232 -7.21 -15.38 -21.31
C HIS A 232 -6.94 -15.44 -22.82
N LEU A 233 -6.05 -14.60 -23.34
CA LEU A 233 -5.72 -14.60 -24.77
C LEU A 233 -4.82 -15.79 -25.14
N PRO A 234 -4.82 -16.22 -26.42
CA PRO A 234 -3.86 -17.19 -26.91
C PRO A 234 -2.41 -16.80 -26.59
N TYR A 235 -1.56 -17.78 -26.34
CA TYR A 235 -0.16 -17.54 -25.96
C TYR A 235 0.60 -16.66 -26.96
N SER A 236 0.34 -16.84 -28.27
CA SER A 236 0.90 -16.01 -29.33
C SER A 236 0.50 -14.53 -29.23
N GLU A 237 -0.74 -14.26 -28.84
CA GLU A 237 -1.23 -12.90 -28.60
C GLU A 237 -0.57 -12.28 -27.35
N GLN A 238 -0.40 -13.05 -26.28
CA GLN A 238 0.31 -12.58 -25.10
C GLN A 238 1.79 -12.25 -25.40
N LEU A 239 2.45 -13.05 -26.24
CA LEU A 239 3.80 -12.77 -26.73
C LEU A 239 3.86 -11.52 -27.62
N ARG A 240 2.87 -11.32 -28.50
CA ARG A 240 2.73 -10.11 -29.33
C ARG A 240 2.63 -8.86 -28.47
N TRP A 241 1.79 -8.89 -27.43
CA TRP A 241 1.66 -7.82 -26.45
C TRP A 241 2.98 -7.56 -25.73
N ARG A 242 3.68 -8.60 -25.26
CA ARG A 242 5.01 -8.48 -24.64
C ARG A 242 6.04 -7.86 -25.58
N ALA A 243 5.98 -8.19 -26.87
CA ALA A 243 6.84 -7.63 -27.91
C ALA A 243 6.42 -6.21 -28.36
N GLN A 244 5.31 -5.66 -27.87
CA GLN A 244 4.73 -4.39 -28.31
C GLN A 244 4.56 -4.30 -29.84
N ARG A 245 4.03 -5.36 -30.46
CA ARG A 245 3.77 -5.39 -31.91
C ARG A 245 2.27 -5.24 -32.20
N CYS A 246 1.91 -4.44 -33.20
CA CYS A 246 0.53 -4.41 -33.70
C CYS A 246 0.19 -5.71 -34.45
N THR A 247 -1.10 -5.97 -34.68
CA THR A 247 -1.59 -7.18 -35.36
C THR A 247 -0.97 -7.36 -36.74
N THR A 248 -0.82 -6.28 -37.52
CA THR A 248 -0.15 -6.32 -38.84
C THR A 248 1.28 -6.83 -38.73
N HIS A 249 2.09 -6.27 -37.82
CA HIS A 249 3.48 -6.68 -37.62
C HIS A 249 3.64 -8.01 -36.87
N ALA A 250 2.57 -8.53 -36.27
CA ALA A 250 2.57 -9.90 -35.75
C ALA A 250 2.50 -10.93 -36.89
N THR A 251 1.80 -10.61 -37.98
CA THR A 251 1.71 -11.49 -39.17
C THR A 251 2.93 -11.40 -40.09
N THR A 252 3.84 -10.44 -39.87
CA THR A 252 5.09 -10.27 -40.63
C THR A 252 6.30 -10.26 -39.68
N PRO A 253 6.78 -11.44 -39.24
CA PRO A 253 7.82 -11.55 -38.20
C PRO A 253 9.15 -10.88 -38.56
N ASP A 254 9.46 -10.79 -39.86
CA ASP A 254 10.71 -10.25 -40.42
C ASP A 254 10.89 -8.74 -40.22
N ALA A 255 9.86 -8.03 -39.74
CA ALA A 255 9.99 -6.62 -39.40
C ALA A 255 10.91 -6.46 -38.18
N ALA A 256 12.03 -5.76 -38.37
CA ALA A 256 12.96 -5.41 -37.30
C ALA A 256 12.32 -4.44 -36.30
N ASP A 257 12.71 -4.51 -35.03
CA ASP A 257 12.27 -3.57 -34.00
C ASP A 257 13.20 -2.33 -34.00
N ILE A 258 12.61 -1.13 -34.14
CA ILE A 258 13.36 0.14 -34.13
C ILE A 258 13.44 0.76 -32.73
N ALA A 259 12.55 0.35 -31.83
CA ALA A 259 12.48 0.83 -30.46
C ALA A 259 12.48 -0.34 -29.47
N ARG A 260 12.95 -0.09 -28.24
CA ARG A 260 12.86 -1.08 -27.17
C ARG A 260 11.43 -1.13 -26.63
N THR A 261 11.02 -2.32 -26.20
CA THR A 261 9.76 -2.46 -25.48
C THR A 261 9.81 -1.63 -24.20
N SER A 262 8.77 -0.85 -23.96
CA SER A 262 8.67 0.09 -22.83
C SER A 262 7.83 -0.48 -21.68
N TRP A 263 7.76 -1.81 -21.57
CA TRP A 263 7.10 -2.47 -20.46
C TRP A 263 8.00 -2.45 -19.22
N GLU A 264 7.45 -2.01 -18.09
CA GLU A 264 8.16 -2.04 -16.81
C GLU A 264 7.59 -3.18 -15.94
N PRO A 265 8.43 -4.04 -15.34
CA PRO A 265 7.95 -5.00 -14.35
C PRO A 265 7.23 -4.28 -13.21
N PHE A 266 5.99 -4.66 -12.91
CA PHE A 266 5.21 -3.97 -11.88
C PHE A 266 5.74 -4.31 -10.48
N ASN A 267 6.10 -3.29 -9.71
CA ASN A 267 6.42 -3.41 -8.30
C ASN A 267 5.49 -2.48 -7.50
N PRO A 268 4.63 -3.03 -6.60
CA PRO A 268 3.67 -2.25 -5.82
C PRO A 268 4.29 -1.10 -5.01
N HIS A 269 5.54 -1.26 -4.56
CA HIS A 269 6.21 -0.26 -3.72
C HIS A 269 6.67 0.95 -4.54
N THR A 270 7.26 0.70 -5.71
CA THR A 270 7.78 1.77 -6.59
C THR A 270 6.69 2.40 -7.42
N HIS A 271 5.64 1.65 -7.76
CA HIS A 271 4.57 2.07 -8.68
C HIS A 271 3.25 2.36 -7.96
N HIS A 272 3.29 2.69 -6.66
CA HIS A 272 2.10 2.94 -5.85
C HIS A 272 1.18 4.03 -6.44
N GLN A 273 1.75 5.05 -7.09
CA GLN A 273 0.99 6.12 -7.76
C GLN A 273 0.13 5.64 -8.95
N HIS A 274 0.43 4.45 -9.49
CA HIS A 274 -0.31 3.86 -10.61
C HIS A 274 -1.29 2.77 -10.15
N ILE A 275 -1.44 2.58 -8.84
CA ILE A 275 -2.40 1.62 -8.28
C ILE A 275 -3.79 2.23 -8.29
N GLN A 276 -4.68 1.64 -9.08
CA GLN A 276 -6.10 1.98 -9.09
C GLN A 276 -6.89 0.91 -8.32
N HIS A 277 -7.61 1.30 -7.28
CA HIS A 277 -8.40 0.38 -6.45
C HIS A 277 -9.80 0.07 -7.00
N HIS A 278 -10.20 0.79 -8.05
CA HIS A 278 -11.51 0.66 -8.70
C HIS A 278 -11.32 0.39 -10.19
N LEU A 279 -12.23 -0.37 -10.79
CA LEU A 279 -12.25 -0.54 -12.25
C LEU A 279 -12.44 0.83 -12.92
N PRO A 280 -11.84 1.06 -14.09
CA PRO A 280 -12.14 2.24 -14.88
C PRO A 280 -13.65 2.31 -15.12
N GLY A 281 -14.28 3.41 -14.69
CA GLY A 281 -15.71 3.62 -14.92
C GLY A 281 -16.02 3.75 -16.42
N PRO A 282 -17.25 3.45 -16.86
CA PRO A 282 -17.66 3.80 -18.21
C PRO A 282 -17.46 5.31 -18.42
N PRO A 283 -17.05 5.76 -19.62
CA PRO A 283 -16.94 7.17 -19.91
C PRO A 283 -18.29 7.83 -19.59
N PRO A 284 -18.30 8.99 -18.91
CA PRO A 284 -19.55 9.70 -18.65
C PRO A 284 -20.24 9.96 -19.99
N PRO A 285 -21.57 9.82 -20.08
CA PRO A 285 -22.29 10.14 -21.30
C PRO A 285 -21.94 11.58 -21.67
N THR A 286 -21.31 11.75 -22.83
CA THR A 286 -21.16 13.05 -23.45
C THR A 286 -22.57 13.56 -23.68
N HIS A 287 -23.03 14.47 -22.83
CA HIS A 287 -24.17 15.31 -23.15
C HIS A 287 -23.75 16.19 -24.33
N SER A 288 -23.89 15.65 -25.55
CA SER A 288 -24.00 16.42 -26.77
C SER A 288 -25.33 17.16 -26.73
N GLY A 289 -25.38 18.22 -25.92
CA GLY A 289 -26.41 19.25 -25.99
C GLY A 289 -26.20 20.06 -27.26
N SER A 290 -26.73 19.56 -28.38
CA SER A 290 -26.92 20.32 -29.60
C SER A 290 -27.98 21.40 -29.38
N ARG A 291 -27.53 22.64 -29.61
CA ARG A 291 -28.22 23.83 -30.13
C ARG A 291 -29.75 23.88 -30.11
#